data_AF-A0A399SLN3-F1
#
_entry.id   AF-A0A399SLN3-F1
#
_cell.length_a   1.000
_cell.length_b   1.000
_cell.length_c   1.000
_cell.angle_alpha   90.00
_cell.angle_beta   90.00
_cell.angle_gamma   90.00
#
_symmetry.space_group_name_H-M   'P 1'
#
loop_
_entity.id
_entity.type
_entity.pdbx_description
1 polymer ?
#
loop_
_entity_poly.entity_id
_entity_poly.type
_entity_poly.pdbx_seq_one_letter_code
_entity_poly.pdbx_strand_id
1 'polypeptide(L)'
;MPRLIDHARREDELAEAVWRVIRREGASGVSVRTVAAEAGLSTGSLRHSFPSRIDLVAHATALVARRIAERIRARRTDPDARRRAVRILAEHLPLDDARRAEAEVTAALLAEAASHPRLREVRAAAHAAARETCLE
;
A
#
# COMPACT_ATOMS: atom_id res chain seq x y z
N MET A 1 -10.66 25.83 -12.36
CA MET A 1 -10.16 25.02 -11.24
C MET A 1 -10.86 23.67 -11.21
N PRO A 2 -10.18 22.57 -11.62
CA PRO A 2 -10.51 21.21 -11.14
C PRO A 2 -9.33 20.20 -11.13
N ARG A 3 -8.06 20.60 -10.93
CA ARG A 3 -6.89 19.69 -11.11
C ARG A 3 -6.59 18.74 -9.95
N LEU A 4 -7.08 19.02 -8.74
CA LEU A 4 -6.76 18.23 -7.53
C LEU A 4 -7.62 16.96 -7.38
N ILE A 5 -8.90 17.04 -7.73
CA ILE A 5 -9.84 15.89 -7.64
C ILE A 5 -9.43 14.81 -8.63
N ASP A 6 -8.94 15.21 -9.80
CA ASP A 6 -8.47 14.29 -10.85
C ASP A 6 -7.18 13.57 -10.42
N HIS A 7 -6.32 14.22 -9.64
CA HIS A 7 -5.06 13.61 -9.19
C HIS A 7 -5.27 12.53 -8.13
N ALA A 8 -6.07 12.82 -7.10
CA ALA A 8 -6.35 11.85 -6.03
C ALA A 8 -7.11 10.62 -6.55
N ARG A 9 -8.11 10.83 -7.41
CA ARG A 9 -8.85 9.74 -8.05
C ARG A 9 -7.92 8.86 -8.91
N ARG A 10 -7.02 9.48 -9.65
CA ARG A 10 -6.08 8.78 -10.53
C ARG A 10 -4.98 8.06 -9.77
N GLU A 11 -4.57 8.59 -8.62
CA GLU A 11 -3.72 7.87 -7.66
C GLU A 11 -4.44 6.62 -7.12
N ASP A 12 -5.71 6.73 -6.70
CA ASP A 12 -6.50 5.59 -6.22
C ASP A 12 -6.72 4.52 -7.31
N GLU A 13 -7.01 4.92 -8.56
CA GLU A 13 -7.14 4.00 -9.70
C GLU A 13 -5.83 3.25 -10.02
N LEU A 14 -4.70 3.96 -9.93
CA LEU A 14 -3.39 3.35 -10.14
C LEU A 14 -3.00 2.40 -9.01
N ALA A 15 -3.28 2.81 -7.78
CA ALA A 15 -3.17 2.01 -6.57
C ALA A 15 -3.91 0.66 -6.72
N GLU A 16 -5.13 0.69 -7.22
CA GLU A 16 -5.91 -0.50 -7.52
C GLU A 16 -5.30 -1.36 -8.64
N ALA A 17 -4.77 -0.73 -9.69
CA ALA A 17 -4.05 -1.45 -10.74
C ALA A 17 -2.82 -2.17 -10.19
N VAL A 18 -2.02 -1.52 -9.33
CA VAL A 18 -0.90 -2.19 -8.65
C VAL A 18 -1.39 -3.40 -7.84
N TRP A 19 -2.51 -3.27 -7.12
CA TRP A 19 -3.08 -4.39 -6.38
C TRP A 19 -3.51 -5.56 -7.24
N ARG A 20 -4.17 -5.28 -8.37
CA ARG A 20 -4.59 -6.34 -9.31
C ARG A 20 -3.40 -7.08 -9.88
N VAL A 21 -2.29 -6.38 -10.17
CA VAL A 21 -1.03 -7.02 -10.57
C VAL A 21 -0.49 -7.89 -9.44
N ILE A 22 -0.43 -7.38 -8.21
CA ILE A 22 0.10 -8.13 -7.06
C ILE A 22 -0.73 -9.39 -6.81
N ARG A 23 -2.06 -9.30 -6.78
CA ARG A 23 -2.93 -10.47 -6.58
C ARG A 23 -2.77 -11.54 -7.65
N ARG A 24 -2.39 -11.15 -8.87
CA ARG A 24 -2.24 -12.08 -10.00
C ARG A 24 -0.83 -12.65 -10.11
N GLU A 25 0.20 -11.84 -9.89
CA GLU A 25 1.59 -12.14 -10.26
C GLU A 25 2.56 -12.02 -9.07
N GLY A 26 2.05 -11.72 -7.88
CA GLY A 26 2.84 -11.36 -6.71
C GLY A 26 3.56 -10.02 -6.87
N ALA A 27 4.27 -9.60 -5.83
CA ALA A 27 5.01 -8.34 -5.84
C ALA A 27 6.18 -8.31 -6.86
N SER A 28 6.69 -9.47 -7.28
CA SER A 28 7.67 -9.58 -8.37
C SER A 28 7.10 -9.17 -9.73
N GLY A 29 5.79 -9.34 -9.94
CA GLY A 29 5.10 -8.93 -11.17
C GLY A 29 4.90 -7.42 -11.30
N VAL A 30 5.11 -6.65 -10.23
CA VAL A 30 4.95 -5.18 -10.25
C VAL A 30 6.06 -4.53 -11.06
N SER A 31 5.69 -3.86 -12.15
CA SER A 31 6.57 -3.06 -12.99
C SER A 31 5.78 -1.91 -13.63
N VAL A 32 6.47 -0.89 -14.13
CA VAL A 32 5.82 0.21 -14.87
C VAL A 32 5.01 -0.32 -16.06
N ARG A 33 5.48 -1.37 -16.72
CA ARG A 33 4.77 -1.95 -17.87
C ARG A 33 3.50 -2.69 -17.45
N THR A 34 3.60 -3.58 -16.47
CA THR A 34 2.47 -4.40 -16.00
C THR A 34 1.39 -3.54 -15.36
N VAL A 35 1.79 -2.55 -14.56
CA VAL A 35 0.86 -1.61 -13.94
C VAL A 35 0.22 -0.67 -14.98
N ALA A 36 0.98 -0.18 -15.97
CA ALA A 36 0.39 0.63 -17.04
C ALA A 36 -0.66 -0.14 -17.83
N ALA A 37 -0.38 -1.39 -18.19
CA ALA A 37 -1.33 -2.27 -18.86
C ALA A 37 -2.60 -2.51 -18.01
N GLU A 38 -2.43 -2.76 -16.71
CA GLU A 38 -3.53 -2.97 -15.78
C GLU A 38 -4.38 -1.71 -15.52
N ALA A 39 -3.76 -0.53 -15.62
CA ALA A 39 -4.41 0.77 -15.45
C ALA A 39 -5.01 1.32 -16.76
N GLY A 40 -4.83 0.63 -17.89
CA GLY A 40 -5.23 1.16 -19.22
C GLY A 40 -4.45 2.41 -19.64
N LEU A 41 -3.24 2.60 -19.11
CA LEU A 41 -2.36 3.73 -19.38
C LEU A 41 -1.24 3.34 -20.33
N SER A 42 -0.68 4.32 -21.05
CA SER A 42 0.57 4.09 -21.78
C SER A 42 1.74 3.98 -20.80
N THR A 43 2.69 3.08 -21.09
CA THR A 43 3.91 2.95 -20.30
C THR A 43 4.64 4.28 -20.17
N GLY A 44 4.68 5.10 -21.24
CA GLY A 44 5.31 6.42 -21.22
C GLY A 44 4.63 7.39 -20.26
N SER A 45 3.29 7.42 -20.24
CA SER A 45 2.53 8.23 -19.29
C SER A 45 2.80 7.81 -17.86
N LEU A 46 2.83 6.50 -17.58
CA LEU A 46 3.06 6.03 -16.22
C LEU A 46 4.51 6.27 -15.77
N ARG A 47 5.48 6.13 -16.68
CA ARG A 47 6.91 6.35 -16.40
C ARG A 47 7.23 7.81 -16.07
N HIS A 48 6.39 8.76 -16.49
CA HIS A 48 6.49 10.15 -16.07
C HIS A 48 6.18 10.32 -14.58
N SER A 49 5.15 9.64 -14.08
CA SER A 49 4.74 9.70 -12.66
C SER A 49 5.55 8.73 -11.78
N PHE A 50 5.93 7.57 -12.33
CA PHE A 50 6.62 6.48 -11.64
C PHE A 50 7.81 6.01 -12.48
N PRO A 51 8.96 6.70 -12.37
CA PRO A 51 10.13 6.41 -13.19
C PRO A 51 10.68 4.98 -13.02
N SER A 52 10.49 4.39 -11.84
CA SER A 52 11.03 3.08 -11.50
C SER A 52 10.02 2.16 -10.78
N ARG A 53 10.34 0.87 -10.73
CA ARG A 53 9.62 -0.10 -9.90
C ARG A 53 9.64 0.28 -8.41
N ILE A 54 10.73 0.90 -7.94
CA ILE A 54 10.87 1.37 -6.56
C ILE A 54 9.84 2.45 -6.24
N ASP A 55 9.54 3.34 -7.20
CA ASP A 55 8.47 4.33 -7.04
C ASP A 55 7.10 3.68 -6.85
N LEU A 56 6.82 2.63 -7.62
CA LEU A 56 5.56 1.88 -7.52
C LEU A 56 5.42 1.17 -6.18
N VAL A 57 6.48 0.49 -5.72
CA VAL A 57 6.48 -0.19 -4.42
C VAL A 57 6.32 0.80 -3.27
N ALA A 58 7.00 1.96 -3.34
CA ALA A 58 6.87 3.02 -2.35
C ALA A 58 5.43 3.56 -2.29
N HIS A 59 4.83 3.84 -3.45
CA HIS A 59 3.47 4.35 -3.53
C HIS A 59 2.43 3.31 -3.07
N ALA A 60 2.57 2.06 -3.50
CA ALA A 60 1.73 0.96 -3.03
C ALA A 60 1.80 0.79 -1.51
N THR A 61 3.00 0.91 -0.93
CA THR A 61 3.16 0.84 0.54
C THR A 61 2.41 1.97 1.24
N ALA A 62 2.52 3.21 0.75
CA ALA A 62 1.84 4.35 1.35
C ALA A 62 0.30 4.17 1.35
N LEU A 63 -0.22 3.64 0.25
CA LEU A 63 -1.63 3.28 0.11
C LEU A 63 -2.04 2.17 1.10
N VAL A 64 -1.26 1.09 1.21
CA VAL A 64 -1.50 0.02 2.19
C VAL A 64 -1.56 0.59 3.61
N ALA A 65 -0.60 1.43 3.98
CA ALA A 65 -0.56 2.08 5.29
C ALA A 65 -1.81 2.94 5.54
N ARG A 66 -2.24 3.74 4.55
CA ARG A 66 -3.46 4.56 4.64
C ARG A 66 -4.70 3.69 4.87
N ARG A 67 -4.89 2.60 4.11
CA ARG A 67 -6.07 1.72 4.26
C ARG A 67 -6.09 0.99 5.59
N ILE A 68 -4.94 0.47 6.03
CA ILE A 68 -4.83 -0.15 7.36
C ILE A 68 -5.20 0.89 8.45
N ALA A 69 -4.68 2.12 8.35
CA ALA A 69 -5.01 3.18 9.30
C ALA A 69 -6.51 3.55 9.30
N GLU A 70 -7.14 3.62 8.12
CA GLU A 70 -8.59 3.85 8.00
C GLU A 70 -9.40 2.74 8.70
N ARG A 71 -9.05 1.46 8.48
CA ARG A 71 -9.73 0.34 9.15
C ARG A 71 -9.48 0.33 10.65
N ILE A 72 -8.25 0.59 11.11
CA ILE A 72 -7.92 0.68 12.54
C ILE A 72 -8.74 1.77 13.22
N ARG A 73 -8.85 2.98 12.64
CA ARG A 73 -9.69 4.05 13.17
C ARG A 73 -11.14 3.60 13.37
N ALA A 74 -11.70 2.85 12.43
CA ALA A 74 -13.05 2.30 12.54
C ALA A 74 -13.20 1.24 13.66
N ARG A 75 -12.11 0.58 14.07
CA ARG A 75 -12.12 -0.37 15.20
C ARG A 75 -11.97 0.30 16.57
N ARG A 76 -11.44 1.53 16.63
CA ARG A 76 -11.17 2.23 17.89
C ARG A 76 -12.42 2.51 18.74
N THR A 77 -13.59 2.54 18.12
CA THR A 77 -14.88 2.77 18.79
C THR A 77 -15.40 1.57 19.57
N ASP A 78 -14.73 0.41 19.48
CA ASP A 78 -15.13 -0.79 20.21
C ASP A 78 -14.90 -0.63 21.72
N PRO A 79 -15.95 -0.71 22.57
CA PRO A 79 -15.84 -0.46 24.01
C PRO A 79 -15.05 -1.53 24.76
N ASP A 80 -14.94 -2.75 24.22
CA ASP A 80 -14.20 -3.83 24.83
C ASP A 80 -12.72 -3.76 24.43
N ALA A 81 -11.84 -3.54 25.41
CA ALA A 81 -10.41 -3.37 25.17
C ALA A 81 -9.75 -4.58 24.51
N ARG A 82 -10.12 -5.80 24.91
CA ARG A 82 -9.54 -7.02 24.36
C ARG A 82 -10.00 -7.23 22.93
N ARG A 83 -11.30 -7.08 22.67
CA ARG A 83 -11.87 -7.22 21.32
C ARG A 83 -11.33 -6.14 20.38
N ARG A 84 -11.20 -4.90 20.86
CA ARG A 84 -10.57 -3.80 20.13
C ARG A 84 -9.13 -4.13 19.73
N ALA A 85 -8.31 -4.57 20.68
CA ALA A 85 -6.92 -4.93 20.42
C ALA A 85 -6.80 -6.06 19.38
N VAL A 86 -7.58 -7.14 19.53
CA VAL A 86 -7.59 -8.25 18.56
C VAL A 86 -8.00 -7.78 17.16
N ARG A 87 -9.03 -6.92 17.06
CA ARG A 87 -9.49 -6.39 15.77
C ARG A 87 -8.44 -5.50 15.11
N ILE A 88 -7.77 -4.64 15.88
CA ILE A 88 -6.68 -3.79 15.37
C ILE A 88 -5.52 -4.64 14.85
N LEU A 89 -5.06 -5.62 15.63
CA LEU A 89 -3.98 -6.52 15.22
C LEU A 89 -4.35 -7.34 13.97
N ALA A 90 -5.60 -7.77 13.87
CA ALA A 90 -6.12 -8.51 12.71
C ALA A 90 -6.11 -7.70 11.41
N GLU A 91 -6.06 -6.35 11.45
CA GLU A 91 -5.95 -5.53 10.24
C GLU A 91 -4.57 -5.63 9.57
N HIS A 92 -3.55 -6.15 10.28
CA HIS A 92 -2.20 -6.38 9.76
C HIS A 92 -1.98 -7.82 9.25
N LEU A 93 -2.95 -8.71 9.45
CA LEU A 93 -2.83 -10.13 9.13
C LEU A 93 -3.52 -10.45 7.79
N PRO A 94 -3.00 -11.39 6.97
CA PRO A 94 -3.53 -11.74 5.65
C PRO A 94 -4.80 -12.63 5.74
N LEU A 95 -5.85 -12.12 6.36
CA LEU A 95 -7.06 -12.88 6.68
C LEU A 95 -8.13 -12.86 5.58
N ASP A 96 -7.97 -12.00 4.57
CA ASP A 96 -8.79 -11.96 3.35
C ASP A 96 -7.94 -11.54 2.14
N ASP A 97 -8.53 -11.52 0.95
CA ASP A 97 -7.85 -11.21 -0.31
C ASP A 97 -7.22 -9.81 -0.32
N ALA A 98 -7.88 -8.81 0.28
CA ALA A 98 -7.34 -7.46 0.36
C ALA A 98 -6.10 -7.43 1.26
N ARG A 99 -6.21 -8.01 2.45
CA ARG A 99 -5.11 -8.07 3.43
C ARG A 99 -3.97 -8.99 3.01
N ARG A 100 -4.24 -10.03 2.21
CA ARG A 100 -3.20 -10.86 1.56
C ARG A 100 -2.37 -10.02 0.61
N ALA A 101 -3.02 -9.24 -0.25
CA ALA A 101 -2.32 -8.39 -1.20
C ALA A 101 -1.54 -7.25 -0.49
N GLU A 102 -2.08 -6.69 0.60
CA GLU A 102 -1.36 -5.76 1.49
C GLU A 102 -0.11 -6.40 2.14
N ALA A 103 -0.23 -7.65 2.59
CA ALA A 103 0.89 -8.39 3.17
C ALA A 103 1.99 -8.67 2.12
N GLU A 104 1.62 -8.96 0.88
CA GLU A 104 2.58 -9.14 -0.22
C GLU A 104 3.34 -7.85 -0.57
N VAL A 105 2.66 -6.70 -0.59
CA VAL A 105 3.32 -5.38 -0.73
C VAL A 105 4.32 -5.17 0.40
N THR A 106 3.90 -5.45 1.64
CA THR A 106 4.74 -5.29 2.83
C THR A 106 5.96 -6.21 2.78
N ALA A 107 5.77 -7.47 2.37
CA ALA A 107 6.87 -8.41 2.20
C ALA A 107 7.90 -7.92 1.17
N ALA A 108 7.44 -7.39 0.02
CA ALA A 108 8.31 -6.83 -1.00
C ALA A 108 9.08 -5.60 -0.51
N LEU A 109 8.40 -4.69 0.19
CA LEU A 109 9.05 -3.55 0.85
C LEU A 109 10.17 -4.02 1.78
N LEU A 110 9.88 -4.99 2.65
CA LEU A 110 10.85 -5.49 3.63
C LEU A 110 12.06 -6.14 2.96
N ALA A 111 11.83 -6.94 1.91
CA ALA A 111 12.89 -7.61 1.15
C ALA A 111 13.81 -6.62 0.43
N GLU A 112 13.25 -5.54 -0.12
CA GLU A 112 13.99 -4.60 -0.96
C GLU A 112 14.55 -3.40 -0.20
N ALA A 113 13.98 -3.06 0.95
CA ALA A 113 14.40 -1.90 1.74
C ALA A 113 15.89 -1.91 2.08
N ALA A 114 16.48 -3.07 2.39
CA ALA A 114 17.91 -3.14 2.71
C ALA A 114 18.79 -2.52 1.60
N SER A 115 18.43 -2.75 0.34
CA SER A 115 19.20 -2.35 -0.84
C SER A 115 18.85 -0.96 -1.37
N HIS A 116 17.72 -0.36 -0.96
CA HIS A 116 17.21 0.88 -1.53
C HIS A 116 16.93 1.95 -0.47
N PRO A 117 17.68 3.08 -0.44
CA PRO A 117 17.52 4.14 0.55
C PRO A 117 16.08 4.64 0.71
N ARG A 118 15.41 4.92 -0.41
CA ARG A 118 14.02 5.37 -0.41
C ARG A 118 13.06 4.37 0.21
N LEU A 119 13.24 3.07 -0.02
CA LEU A 119 12.41 2.05 0.59
C LEU A 119 12.71 1.88 2.08
N ARG A 120 13.92 2.22 2.55
CA ARG A 120 14.21 2.28 4.00
C ARG A 120 13.40 3.36 4.68
N GLU A 121 13.30 4.53 4.08
CA GLU A 121 12.49 5.65 4.59
C GLU A 121 11.02 5.27 4.64
N VAL A 122 10.49 4.68 3.56
CA VAL A 122 9.11 4.18 3.50
C VAL A 122 8.85 3.12 4.57
N ARG A 123 9.77 2.16 4.74
CA ARG A 123 9.66 1.13 5.79
C ARG A 123 9.68 1.76 7.19
N ALA A 124 10.57 2.72 7.45
CA ALA A 124 10.65 3.39 8.73
C ALA A 124 9.34 4.13 9.06
N ALA A 125 8.76 4.84 8.09
CA ALA A 125 7.48 5.50 8.23
C ALA A 125 6.34 4.50 8.50
N ALA A 126 6.29 3.38 7.76
CA ALA A 126 5.29 2.34 7.96
C ALA A 126 5.37 1.69 9.36
N HIS A 127 6.59 1.41 9.84
CA HIS A 127 6.80 0.90 11.21
C HIS A 127 6.41 1.92 12.28
N ALA A 128 6.70 3.21 12.08
CA ALA A 128 6.30 4.26 13.01
C ALA A 128 4.77 4.34 13.13
N ALA A 129 4.06 4.35 12.00
CA ALA A 129 2.61 4.35 11.97
C ALA A 129 2.01 3.11 12.65
N ALA A 130 2.55 1.92 12.40
CA ALA A 130 2.11 0.68 13.06
C ALA A 130 2.41 0.66 14.58
N ARG A 131 3.47 1.36 15.02
CA ARG A 131 3.76 1.51 16.44
C ARG A 131 2.76 2.44 17.12
N GLU A 132 2.41 3.56 16.49
CA GLU A 132 1.41 4.50 16.99
C GLU A 132 0.06 3.82 17.22
N THR A 133 -0.36 2.91 16.33
CA THR A 133 -1.63 2.20 16.49
C THR A 133 -1.69 1.31 17.72
N CYS A 134 -0.54 0.83 18.22
CA CYS A 134 -0.42 -0.01 19.40
C CYS A 134 -0.32 0.78 20.72
N LEU A 135 0.04 2.07 20.66
CA LEU A 135 0.28 2.91 21.85
C LEU A 135 -0.91 3.79 22.22
N GLU A 136 -1.90 3.92 21.33
CA GLU A 136 -3.19 4.58 21.54
C GLU A 136 -4.30 3.59 21.92
#